data_AF-A0A396PA27-F1
#
_entry.id   AF-A0A396PA27-F1
#
_cell.length_a   1.000
_cell.length_b   1.000
_cell.length_c   1.000
_cell.angle_alpha   90.00
_cell.angle_beta   90.00
_cell.angle_gamma   90.00
#
_symmetry.space_group_name_H-M   'P 1'
#
loop_
_entity.id
_entity.type
_entity.pdbx_description
1 polymer ?
#
loop_
_entity_poly.entity_id
_entity_poly.type
_entity_poly.pdbx_seq_one_letter_code
_entity_poly.pdbx_strand_id
1 'polypeptide(L)' 'MKNWIKKMNEMFEANECTNNKRVTVDYCENAECIFINVCGSTAVIKDIDRFTDYGLMMECLKEVQDLYSVCPC' A
#
# COMPACT_ATOMS: atom_id res chain seq x y z
N MET A 1 2.38 12.19 -6.06
CA MET A 1 1.55 10.96 -6.08
C MET A 1 2.05 9.83 -7.00
N LYS A 2 1.83 9.79 -8.33
CA LYS A 2 1.96 8.53 -9.11
C LYS A 2 3.36 7.85 -9.09
N ASN A 3 4.45 8.59 -8.94
CA ASN A 3 5.81 8.00 -9.01
C ASN A 3 6.19 7.20 -7.74
N TRP A 4 5.76 7.64 -6.55
CA TRP A 4 6.13 6.94 -5.32
C TRP A 4 5.37 5.63 -5.14
N ILE A 5 4.11 5.57 -5.59
CA ILE A 5 3.30 4.35 -5.57
C ILE A 5 3.97 3.26 -6.43
N LYS A 6 4.48 3.63 -7.61
CA LYS A 6 5.26 2.72 -8.46
C LYS A 6 6.49 2.18 -7.72
N LYS A 7 7.27 3.07 -7.09
CA LYS A 7 8.47 2.67 -6.33
C LYS A 7 8.15 1.77 -5.12
N MET A 8 7.03 2.01 -4.44
CA MET A 8 6.59 1.13 -3.36
C MET A 8 6.25 -0.27 -3.87
N ASN A 9 5.51 -0.38 -4.98
CA ASN A 9 5.24 -1.68 -5.59
C ASN A 9 6.52 -2.38 -6.06
N GLU A 10 7.48 -1.65 -6.64
CA GLU A 10 8.80 -2.20 -7.01
C GLU A 10 9.56 -2.72 -5.77
N MET A 11 9.52 -1.99 -4.65
CA MET A 11 10.11 -2.42 -3.38
C MET A 11 9.43 -3.68 -2.84
N PHE A 12 8.10 -3.77 -2.89
CA PHE A 12 7.37 -4.96 -2.44
C PHE A 12 7.66 -6.18 -3.33
N GLU A 13 7.74 -5.98 -4.65
CA GLU A 13 8.05 -7.07 -5.58
C GLU A 13 9.49 -7.58 -5.43
N ALA A 14 10.42 -6.73 -5.00
CA ALA A 14 11.82 -7.11 -4.77
C ALA A 14 12.04 -7.93 -3.48
N ASN A 15 11.05 -8.00 -2.58
CA ASN A 15 11.16 -8.70 -1.30
C ASN A 15 10.41 -10.04 -1.34
N GLU A 16 11.09 -11.13 -1.00
CA GLU A 16 10.55 -12.51 -1.05
C GLU A 16 9.27 -12.74 -0.23
N CYS A 17 9.06 -11.95 0.83
CA CYS A 17 7.86 -12.03 1.63
C CYS A 17 6.67 -11.39 0.91
N THR A 18 6.88 -10.25 0.25
CA THR A 18 5.81 -9.40 -0.31
C THR A 18 5.65 -9.47 -1.83
N ASN A 19 6.49 -10.23 -2.52
CA ASN A 19 6.49 -10.39 -3.98
C ASN A 19 5.29 -11.19 -4.51
N ASN A 20 5.28 -11.46 -5.83
CA ASN A 20 4.18 -12.15 -6.51
C ASN A 20 2.85 -11.43 -6.31
N LYS A 21 2.89 -10.09 -6.23
CA LYS A 21 1.72 -9.24 -5.93
C LYS A 21 1.01 -9.60 -4.61
N ARG A 22 1.71 -10.21 -3.65
CA ARG A 22 1.17 -10.38 -2.29
C ARG A 22 0.90 -9.04 -1.63
N VAL A 23 1.70 -8.01 -1.95
CA VAL A 23 1.40 -6.64 -1.55
C VAL A 23 1.29 -5.75 -2.78
N THR A 24 0.20 -5.01 -2.91
CA THR A 24 0.04 -3.97 -3.93
C THR A 24 -0.52 -2.68 -3.34
N VAL A 25 -0.11 -1.55 -3.90
CA VAL A 25 -0.62 -0.22 -3.56
C VAL A 25 -1.12 0.46 -4.83
N ASP A 26 -2.36 0.92 -4.81
CA ASP A 26 -3.05 1.52 -5.95
C ASP A 26 -3.74 2.82 -5.57
N TYR A 27 -3.72 3.80 -6.48
CA TYR A 27 -4.46 5.06 -6.30
C TYR A 27 -5.72 5.04 -7.16
N CYS A 28 -6.87 5.27 -6.54
CA CYS A 28 -8.14 5.45 -7.23
C CYS A 28 -8.44 6.93 -7.40
N GLU A 29 -8.29 7.43 -8.63
CA GLU A 29 -8.51 8.83 -8.96
C GLU A 29 -9.98 9.26 -8.77
N ASN A 30 -10.93 8.37 -9.03
CA ASN A 30 -12.36 8.68 -8.90
C ASN A 30 -12.84 8.81 -7.44
N ALA A 31 -12.18 8.12 -6.51
CA ALA A 31 -12.55 8.11 -5.10
C ALA A 31 -11.54 8.85 -4.22
N GLU A 32 -10.49 9.43 -4.84
CA GLU A 32 -9.38 10.12 -4.19
C GLU A 32 -8.83 9.36 -2.97
N CYS A 33 -8.60 8.06 -3.14
CA CYS A 33 -8.17 7.17 -2.06
C CYS A 33 -7.06 6.21 -2.51
N ILE A 34 -6.36 5.64 -1.53
CA ILE A 34 -5.34 4.61 -1.76
C ILE A 34 -5.88 3.26 -1.31
N PHE A 35 -5.75 2.27 -2.19
CA PHE A 35 -6.03 0.87 -1.92
C PHE A 35 -4.73 0.13 -1.65
N ILE A 36 -4.73 -0.68 -0.61
CA ILE A 36 -3.59 -1.51 -0.23
C ILE A 36 -4.10 -2.94 -0.16
N ASN A 37 -3.59 -3.82 -1.01
CA ASN A 37 -3.84 -5.25 -0.91
C ASN A 37 -2.66 -5.92 -0.19
N VAL A 38 -2.96 -6.79 0.76
CA VAL A 38 -1.99 -7.62 1.48
C VAL A 38 -2.55 -9.03 1.57
N CYS A 39 -1.98 -9.94 0.78
CA CYS A 39 -2.34 -11.35 0.72
C CYS A 39 -3.86 -11.58 0.55
N GLY A 40 -4.52 -10.73 -0.24
CA GLY A 40 -5.97 -10.78 -0.48
C GLY A 40 -6.81 -9.96 0.51
N SER A 41 -6.26 -9.51 1.64
CA SER A 41 -6.90 -8.54 2.54
C SER A 41 -6.70 -7.13 2.01
N THR A 42 -7.68 -6.24 2.20
CA THR A 42 -7.64 -4.87 1.65
C THR A 42 -7.82 -3.83 2.75
N ALA A 43 -6.93 -2.83 2.76
CA ALA A 43 -7.09 -1.58 3.49
C ALA A 43 -7.32 -0.42 2.51
N VAL A 44 -8.01 0.62 3.00
CA VAL A 44 -8.32 1.83 2.22
C VAL A 44 -7.97 3.06 3.04
N ILE A 45 -7.04 3.87 2.52
CA ILE A 45 -6.71 5.17 3.10
C ILE A 45 -7.54 6.23 2.38
N LYS A 46 -8.40 6.91 3.14
CA LYS A 46 -9.22 8.05 2.71
C LYS A 46 -8.59 9.37 3.18
N ASP A 47 -9.16 10.51 2.75
CA ASP A 47 -8.73 11.86 3.13
C ASP A 47 -7.22 12.08 2.90
N ILE A 48 -6.74 11.63 1.73
CA ILE A 48 -5.31 11.57 1.40
C ILE A 48 -4.69 12.96 1.23
N ASP A 49 -5.51 13.98 1.01
CA ASP A 49 -5.14 15.39 0.90
C ASP A 49 -4.57 15.96 2.21
N ARG A 50 -4.85 15.30 3.34
CA ARG A 50 -4.31 15.65 4.66
C ARG A 50 -2.85 15.27 4.85
N PHE A 51 -2.27 14.52 3.90
CA PHE A 51 -0.94 13.96 4.00
C PHE A 51 -0.01 14.51 2.93
N THR A 52 1.29 14.54 3.23
CA THR A 52 2.32 14.68 2.21
C THR A 52 2.53 13.33 1.50
N ASP A 53 3.19 13.33 0.34
CA ASP A 53 3.59 12.07 -0.34
C ASP A 53 4.38 11.15 0.62
N TYR A 54 5.26 11.69 1.46
CA TYR A 54 5.98 10.91 2.48
C TYR A 54 5.05 10.38 3.59
N GLY A 55 4.12 11.21 4.06
CA GLY A 55 3.11 10.79 5.05
C GLY A 55 2.25 9.63 4.55
N LEU A 56 1.82 9.69 3.28
CA LEU A 56 1.07 8.60 2.65
C LEU A 56 1.90 7.32 2.53
N MET A 57 3.19 7.42 2.19
CA MET A 57 4.08 6.25 2.16
C MET A 57 4.17 5.58 3.53
N MET A 58 4.32 6.36 4.61
CA MET A 58 4.38 5.83 5.97
C MET A 58 3.06 5.20 6.40
N GLU A 59 1.93 5.81 6.07
CA GLU A 59 0.62 5.21 6.36
C GLU A 59 0.41 3.91 5.58
N CYS A 60 0.85 3.85 4.32
CA CYS A 60 0.81 2.60 3.55
C CYS A 60 1.64 1.49 4.20
N LEU A 61 2.85 1.80 4.67
CA LEU A 61 3.70 0.81 5.35
C LEU A 61 3.08 0.30 6.65
N LYS A 62 2.43 1.20 7.41
CA LYS A 62 1.71 0.85 8.63
C LYS A 62 0.54 -0.11 8.33
N GLU A 63 -0.31 0.23 7.37
CA GLU A 63 -1.42 -0.65 6.96
C GLU A 63 -0.93 -2.01 6.43
N VAL A 64 0.20 -2.01 5.68
CA VAL A 64 0.82 -3.26 5.25
C VAL A 64 1.26 -4.09 6.45
N GLN A 65 1.96 -3.49 7.43
CA GLN A 65 2.40 -4.20 8.63
C GLN A 65 1.21 -4.75 9.43
N ASP A 66 0.16 -3.95 9.63
CA ASP A 66 -1.03 -4.33 10.38
C ASP A 66 -1.73 -5.53 9.72
N LEU A 67 -1.94 -5.50 8.41
CA LEU A 67 -2.56 -6.60 7.66
C LEU A 67 -1.64 -7.84 7.56
N TYR A 68 -0.34 -7.65 7.42
CA TYR A 68 0.60 -8.77 7.31
C TYR A 68 0.76 -9.50 8.64
N SER A 69 0.66 -8.81 9.77
CA SER A 69 0.75 -9.41 11.12
C SER A 69 -0.34 -10.44 11.41
N VAL A 70 -1.47 -10.33 10.71
CA VAL A 70 -2.61 -11.25 10.79
C VAL A 70 -2.73 -12.14 9.55
N CYS A 71 -1.80 -12.03 8.61
CA CYS A 71 -1.77 -12.85 7.40
C CYS A 71 -1.35 -14.29 7.76
N PRO A 72 -2.16 -15.31 7.42
CA PRO A 72 -1.90 -16.71 7.79
C PRO A 72 -0.85 -17.40 6.89
N CYS A 73 0.11 -16.65 6.34
CA CYS A 73 1.13 -17.18 5.43
C CYS A 73 2.10 -18.16 6.10
#